data_AF-A0A968DP75-F1
#
_entry.id   AF-A0A968DP75-F1
#
_cell.length_a   1.000
_cell.length_b   1.000
_cell.length_c   1.000
_cell.angle_alpha   90.00
_cell.angle_beta   90.00
_cell.angle_gamma   90.00
#
_symmetry.space_group_name_H-M   'P 1'
#
loop_
_entity.id
_entity.type
_entity.pdbx_description
1 polymer ?
#
loop_
_entity_poly.entity_id
_entity_poly.type
_entity_poly.pdbx_seq_one_letter_code
_entity_poly.pdbx_strand_id
1 'polypeptide(L)' 'PYEADSAMTVMMMQVNDPIPDPMEMRSDVPPDLVRIITKALQKDKLNRYQTADELLTELNQAQLTFDST' A
#
# COMPACT_ATOMS: atom_id res chain seq x y z
N PRO A 1 5.10 6.63 0.29
CA PRO A 1 5.11 6.54 -1.18
C PRO A 1 5.26 7.90 -1.90
N TYR A 2 5.07 9.03 -1.21
CA TYR A 2 5.19 10.36 -1.82
C TYR A 2 6.59 10.95 -1.57
N GLU A 3 7.14 11.62 -2.59
CA GLU A 3 8.42 12.33 -2.53
C GLU A 3 8.21 13.80 -2.94
N ALA A 4 8.82 14.71 -2.19
CA ALA A 4 8.83 16.14 -2.48
C ALA A 4 10.00 16.83 -1.76
N ASP A 5 10.36 18.02 -2.23
CA ASP A 5 11.51 18.79 -1.71
C ASP A 5 11.33 19.30 -0.28
N SER A 6 10.09 19.33 0.23
CA SER A 6 9.78 19.80 1.59
C SER A 6 8.93 18.80 2.36
N ALA A 7 9.21 18.68 3.67
CA ALA A 7 8.43 17.84 4.58
C ALA A 7 6.94 18.25 4.64
N MET A 8 6.66 19.55 4.51
CA MET A 8 5.29 20.07 4.49
C MET A 8 4.52 19.55 3.26
N THR A 9 5.16 19.55 2.09
CA THR A 9 4.58 19.01 0.86
C THR A 9 4.28 17.53 1.01
N VAL A 10 5.23 16.73 1.53
CA VAL A 10 5.01 15.29 1.76
C VAL A 10 3.85 15.05 2.73
N MET A 11 3.73 15.84 3.81
CA MET A 11 2.58 15.75 4.72
C MET A 11 1.26 16.03 3.99
N MET A 12 1.22 17.06 3.14
CA MET A 12 0.03 17.41 2.37
C MET A 12 -0.39 16.27 1.42
N MET A 13 0.57 15.63 0.76
CA MET A 13 0.32 14.48 -0.14
C MET A 13 -0.18 13.26 0.64
N GLN A 14 0.38 13.00 1.83
CA GLN A 14 -0.10 11.93 2.71
C GLN A 14 -1.56 12.12 3.11
N VAL A 15 -2.04 13.37 3.24
CA VAL A 15 -3.42 13.67 3.57
C VAL A 15 -4.34 13.63 2.35
N ASN A 16 -3.95 14.26 1.24
CA ASN A 16 -4.87 14.57 0.14
C ASN A 16 -4.70 13.68 -1.10
N ASP A 17 -3.47 13.27 -1.41
CA ASP A 17 -3.20 12.63 -2.70
C ASP A 17 -3.69 11.18 -2.68
N PRO A 18 -4.18 10.67 -3.83
CA PRO A 18 -4.55 9.27 -3.95
C PRO A 18 -3.33 8.38 -3.69
N ILE A 19 -3.59 7.18 -3.17
CA ILE A 19 -2.54 6.18 -2.97
C ILE A 19 -2.02 5.78 -4.36
N PRO A 20 -0.71 5.92 -4.64
CA PRO A 20 -0.14 5.48 -5.90
C PRO A 20 -0.34 3.97 -6.06
N ASP A 21 -0.65 3.53 -7.28
CA ASP A 21 -0.79 2.10 -7.57
C ASP A 21 0.59 1.43 -7.49
N PRO A 22 0.79 0.42 -6.61
CA PRO A 22 2.05 -0.33 -6.55
C PRO A 22 2.47 -0.92 -7.90
N MET A 23 1.53 -1.23 -8.79
CA MET A 23 1.84 -1.76 -10.14
C MET A 23 2.47 -0.72 -11.06
N GLU A 24 2.19 0.58 -10.86
CA GLU A 24 2.87 1.67 -11.58
C GLU A 24 4.34 1.80 -11.14
N MET A 25 4.64 1.43 -9.89
CA MET A 25 6.01 1.45 -9.36
C MET A 25 6.78 0.18 -9.73
N ARG A 26 6.11 -0.98 -9.68
CA ARG A 26 6.72 -2.27 -10.01
C ARG A 26 5.64 -3.24 -10.53
N SER A 27 5.74 -3.60 -11.81
CA SER A 27 4.72 -4.38 -12.50
C SER A 27 4.71 -5.88 -12.17
N ASP A 28 5.76 -6.40 -11.53
CA ASP A 28 5.90 -7.80 -11.12
C ASP A 28 5.23 -8.11 -9.76
N VAL A 29 4.56 -7.12 -9.16
CA VAL A 29 3.98 -7.24 -7.82
C VAL A 29 2.75 -8.17 -7.88
N PRO A 30 2.68 -9.20 -7.03
CA PRO A 30 1.53 -10.10 -6.98
C PRO A 30 0.23 -9.34 -6.70
N PRO A 31 -0.89 -9.65 -7.37
CA PRO A 31 -2.17 -8.97 -7.16
C PRO A 31 -2.65 -8.96 -5.70
N ASP A 32 -2.42 -10.05 -4.97
CA ASP A 32 -2.76 -10.13 -3.54
C ASP A 32 -1.98 -9.10 -2.71
N LEU A 33 -0.70 -8.88 -3.05
CA LEU A 33 0.12 -7.89 -2.36
C LEU A 33 -0.31 -6.46 -2.70
N VAL A 34 -0.69 -6.19 -3.96
CA VAL A 34 -1.29 -4.91 -4.37
C VAL A 34 -2.54 -4.61 -3.55
N ARG A 35 -3.43 -5.60 -3.39
CA ARG A 35 -4.65 -5.46 -2.59
C ARG A 35 -4.35 -5.15 -1.13
N ILE A 36 -3.40 -5.88 -0.52
CA ILE A 36 -3.00 -5.69 0.87
C ILE A 36 -2.41 -4.29 1.08
N ILE A 37 -1.48 -3.86 0.23
CA ILE A 37 -0.86 -2.52 0.31
C ILE A 37 -1.93 -1.43 0.16
N THR A 38 -2.81 -1.55 -0.83
CA THR A 38 -3.87 -0.57 -1.09
C THR A 38 -4.84 -0.44 0.09
N LYS A 39 -5.18 -1.55 0.76
CA LYS A 39 -6.00 -1.53 1.98
C LYS A 39 -5.24 -0.94 3.17
N ALA A 40 -3.97 -1.31 3.36
CA ALA A 40 -3.17 -0.80 4.48
C ALA A 40 -2.92 0.72 4.40
N LEU A 41 -2.90 1.28 3.20
CA LEU A 41 -2.64 2.70 2.95
C LEU A 41 -3.91 3.57 2.83
N GLN A 42 -5.11 3.00 3.03
CA GLN A 42 -6.37 3.77 2.99
C GLN A 42 -6.31 5.01 3.90
N LYS A 43 -6.77 6.14 3.36
CA LYS A 43 -6.75 7.43 4.07
C LYS A 43 -7.66 7.41 5.30
N ASP A 44 -8.85 6.86 5.13
CA ASP A 44 -9.74 6.57 6.25
C ASP A 44 -9.21 5.38 7.06
N LYS A 45 -9.05 5.58 8.36
CA LYS A 45 -8.59 4.55 9.29
C LYS A 45 -9.59 3.39 9.38
N LEU A 46 -10.88 3.63 9.19
CA LEU A 46 -11.91 2.61 9.22
C LEU A 46 -11.83 1.66 8.01
N ASN A 47 -11.22 2.11 6.92
CA ASN A 47 -11.02 1.30 5.72
C ASN A 47 -9.69 0.52 5.74
N ARG A 48 -8.86 0.73 6.77
CA ARG A 48 -7.61 -0.02 6.99
C ARG A 48 -7.86 -1.29 7.80
N TYR A 49 -6.82 -2.11 7.89
CA TYR A 49 -6.74 -3.14 8.92
C TYR A 49 -6.77 -2.48 10.30
N GLN A 50 -7.66 -2.97 11.17
CA GLN A 50 -7.86 -2.38 12.49
C GLN A 50 -6.76 -2.80 13.46
N THR A 51 -6.11 -3.93 13.18
CA THR A 51 -5.01 -4.47 13.98
C THR A 51 -3.85 -4.92 13.09
N ALA A 52 -2.65 -5.00 13.67
CA ALA A 52 -1.50 -5.58 12.99
C ALA A 52 -1.70 -7.08 12.72
N ASP A 53 -2.44 -7.79 13.59
CA ASP A 53 -2.74 -9.21 13.45
C ASP A 53 -3.63 -9.50 12.23
N GLU A 54 -4.58 -8.62 11.92
CA GLU A 54 -5.38 -8.71 10.69
C GLU A 54 -4.50 -8.59 9.44
N LEU A 55 -3.58 -7.60 9.42
CA LEU A 55 -2.64 -7.43 8.32
C LEU A 55 -1.72 -8.65 8.19
N LEU A 56 -1.19 -9.15 9.31
CA LEU A 56 -0.33 -10.34 9.33
C LEU A 56 -1.07 -11.59 8.83
N THR A 57 -2.33 -11.75 9.22
CA THR A 57 -3.16 -12.87 8.77
C THR A 57 -3.33 -12.85 7.26
N GLU A 58 -3.62 -11.69 6.68
CA GLU A 58 -3.77 -11.53 5.23
C GLU A 58 -2.45 -11.76 4.48
N LEU A 59 -1.33 -11.26 5.01
CA LEU A 59 -0.01 -11.51 4.44
C LEU A 59 0.34 -13.01 4.44
N ASN A 60 -0.01 -13.74 5.49
CA ASN A 60 0.22 -15.19 5.57
C ASN A 60 -0.69 -16.00 4.64
N GLN A 61 -1.87 -15.47 4.30
CA GLN A 61 -2.83 -16.12 3.40
C GLN A 61 -2.62 -15.73 1.93
N ALA A 62 -1.89 -14.65 1.65
CA ALA A 62 -1.63 -14.16 0.31
C ALA A 62 -0.77 -15.12 -0.51
N GLN A 63 -1.12 -15.29 -1.79
CA GLN A 63 -0.29 -16.02 -2.73
C GLN A 63 0.75 -15.09 -3.35
N LEU A 64 1.91 -15.00 -2.70
CA LEU A 64 3.00 -14.13 -3.12
C LEU A 64 3.92 -14.85 -4.11
N THR A 65 3.54 -14.85 -5.39
CA THR A 65 4.41 -15.33 -6.48
C THR A 65 4.90 -14.14 -7.30
N PHE A 66 6.20 -13.90 -7.27
CA PHE A 66 6.83 -12.84 -8.07
C PHE A 66 7.30 -13.44 -9.39
N ASP A 67 6.90 -12.83 -10.49
CA ASP A 67 7.40 -13.22 -11.81
C ASP A 67 8.86 -12.75 -11.93
N SER A 68 9.79 -13.70 -11.86
CA SER A 68 11.22 -13.44 -12.06
C SER A 68 11.48 -13.27 -13.56
N THR A 69 11.50 -12.02 -14.05
CA THR A 69 12.01 -11.68 -15.39
C THR A 69 13.39 -11.05 -15.28
#